data_AF-A0A6B3MGK4-F1
#
_entry.id   AF-A0A6B3MGK4-F1
#
_cell.length_a   1.000
_cell.length_b   1.000
_cell.length_c   1.000
_cell.angle_alpha   90.00
_cell.angle_beta   90.00
_cell.angle_gamma   90.00
#
_symmetry.space_group_name_H-M   'P 1'
#
loop_
_entity.id
_entity.type
_entity.pdbx_description
1 polymer ?
#
loop_
_entity_poly.entity_id
_entity_poly.type
_entity_poly.pdbx_seq_one_letter_code
_entity_poly.pdbx_strand_id
1 'polypeptide(L)' 'MEVIKLTTKIDESGCLNLNIPTQLADAEVNVVIVLNPISSVEKPLFKYDFSDLVGQLTWNGDAVAMQRNLRDEW' A
#
# COMPACT_ATOMS: atom_id res chain seq x y z
N MET A 1 -6.77 -11.19 -25.69
CA MET A 1 -6.86 -10.80 -24.27
C MET A 1 -6.72 -9.31 -24.22
N GLU A 2 -7.81 -8.61 -23.90
CA GLU A 2 -7.82 -7.14 -23.79
C GLU A 2 -7.94 -6.78 -22.30
N VAL A 3 -7.09 -5.88 -21.82
CA VAL A 3 -7.07 -5.45 -20.41
C VAL A 3 -7.55 -4.01 -20.34
N ILE A 4 -8.78 -3.82 -19.87
CA ILE A 4 -9.39 -2.51 -19.70
C ILE A 4 -9.16 -2.06 -18.25
N LYS A 5 -8.44 -0.95 -18.07
CA LYS A 5 -8.28 -0.31 -16.76
C LYS A 5 -9.27 0.84 -16.63
N LEU A 6 -10.21 0.72 -15.71
CA LEU A 6 -11.20 1.75 -15.40
C LEU A 6 -11.11 2.13 -13.92
N THR A 7 -11.06 3.43 -13.65
CA THR A 7 -11.19 3.97 -12.29
C THR A 7 -12.58 4.58 -12.17
N THR A 8 -13.41 4.06 -11.27
CA THR A 8 -14.77 4.55 -11.04
C THR A 8 -15.06 4.61 -9.54
N LYS A 9 -16.13 5.31 -9.16
CA LYS A 9 -16.58 5.42 -7.76
C LYS A 9 -17.71 4.43 -7.50
N ILE A 10 -17.74 3.90 -6.29
CA ILE A 10 -18.89 3.14 -5.79
C ILE A 10 -19.98 4.15 -5.44
N ASP A 11 -21.23 3.85 -5.81
CA ASP A 11 -22.37 4.72 -5.51
C ASP A 11 -22.80 4.62 -4.03
N GLU A 12 -23.75 5.46 -3.62
CA GLU A 12 -24.25 5.52 -2.23
C GLU A 12 -24.96 4.23 -1.79
N SER A 13 -25.38 3.38 -2.74
CA SER A 13 -25.94 2.05 -2.48
C SER A 13 -24.88 0.94 -2.34
N GLY A 14 -23.59 1.27 -2.50
CA GLY A 14 -22.50 0.30 -2.40
C GLY A 14 -22.29 -0.51 -3.68
N CYS A 15 -22.86 -0.08 -4.80
CA CYS A 15 -22.79 -0.77 -6.08
C CYS A 15 -21.75 -0.14 -7.02
N LEU A 16 -21.07 -0.99 -7.79
CA LEU A 16 -20.12 -0.59 -8.83
C LEU A 16 -20.79 -0.74 -10.20
N ASN A 17 -21.23 0.37 -10.79
CA ASN A 17 -21.85 0.37 -12.12
C ASN A 17 -20.77 0.45 -13.21
N LEU A 18 -20.58 -0.64 -13.96
CA LEU A 18 -19.63 -0.73 -15.07
C LEU A 18 -20.39 -0.71 -16.39
N ASN A 19 -20.20 0.34 -17.19
CA ASN A 19 -20.67 0.40 -18.56
C ASN A 19 -19.47 0.27 -19.50
N ILE A 20 -19.25 -0.92 -20.05
CA ILE A 20 -18.12 -1.23 -20.93
C ILE A 20 -18.64 -1.32 -22.37
N PRO A 21 -18.45 -0.29 -23.21
CA PRO A 21 -18.80 -0.38 -24.62
C PRO A 21 -17.91 -1.44 -25.27
N THR A 22 -18.52 -2.49 -25.82
CA THR A 22 -17.83 -3.57 -26.52
C THR A 22 -18.21 -3.58 -28.00
N GLN A 23 -17.26 -3.92 -28.87
CA GLN A 23 -17.50 -4.13 -30.30
C GLN A 23 -17.71 -5.62 -30.64
N LEU A 24 -17.78 -6.48 -29.62
CA LEU A 24 -18.04 -7.91 -29.81
C LEU A 24 -19.49 -8.09 -30.26
N ALA A 25 -19.68 -8.75 -31.40
CA ALA A 25 -20.97 -9.32 -31.78
C ALA A 25 -21.38 -10.39 -30.76
N ASP A 26 -22.66 -10.77 -30.73
CA ASP A 26 -23.28 -11.70 -29.77
C ASP A 26 -22.41 -12.94 -29.51
N ALA A 27 -21.60 -12.87 -28.46
CA ALA A 27 -20.52 -13.81 -28.17
C ALA A 27 -20.34 -13.96 -26.66
N GLU A 28 -19.95 -15.15 -26.25
CA GLU A 28 -19.70 -15.47 -24.84
C GLU A 28 -18.37 -14.88 -24.38
N VAL A 29 -18.38 -14.16 -23.25
CA VAL A 29 -17.21 -13.44 -22.75
C VAL A 29 -16.98 -13.75 -21.27
N ASN A 30 -15.73 -14.02 -20.91
CA ASN A 30 -15.31 -14.16 -19.52
C ASN A 30 -14.77 -12.83 -18.99
N VAL A 31 -15.32 -12.36 -17.87
CA VAL A 31 -14.93 -11.09 -17.23
C VAL A 31 -14.36 -11.38 -15.85
N VAL A 32 -13.16 -10.88 -15.56
CA VAL A 32 -12.54 -10.95 -14.23
C VAL A 32 -12.40 -9.52 -13.71
N ILE A 33 -13.06 -9.23 -12.59
CA ILE A 33 -13.01 -7.92 -11.92
C ILE A 33 -12.18 -8.06 -10.66
N VAL A 34 -11.07 -7.32 -10.58
CA VAL A 34 -10.24 -7.23 -9.37
C VAL A 34 -10.43 -5.85 -8.76
N LEU A 35 -11.06 -5.79 -7.59
CA LEU A 35 -11.24 -4.54 -6.85
C LEU A 35 -10.09 -4.38 -5.86
N ASN A 36 -9.27 -3.34 -6.06
CA ASN A 36 -8.30 -2.91 -5.07
C ASN A 36 -8.77 -1.57 -4.50
N PRO A 37 -9.26 -1.52 -3.25
CA PRO A 37 -9.72 -0.28 -2.66
C PRO A 37 -8.53 0.70 -2.59
N ILE A 38 -8.68 1.84 -3.26
CA ILE A 38 -7.77 2.97 -3.06
C ILE A 38 -8.22 3.61 -1.75
N SER A 39 -7.79 3.05 -0.63
CA SER A 39 -7.94 3.70 0.65
C SER A 39 -7.11 4.98 0.61
N SER A 40 -7.73 6.10 0.24
CA SER A 40 -7.28 7.45 0.60
C SER A 40 -7.57 7.69 2.08
N VAL A 41 -7.24 6.73 2.92
CA VAL A 41 -6.78 7.09 4.24
C VAL A 41 -5.40 7.64 3.93
N GLU A 42 -5.29 8.96 3.82
CA GLU A 42 -4.03 9.61 4.12
C GLU A 42 -3.53 8.89 5.36
N LYS A 43 -2.55 7.98 5.20
CA LYS A 43 -1.84 7.47 6.36
C LYS A 43 -1.45 8.76 7.05
N PRO A 44 -1.94 9.03 8.28
CA PRO A 44 -1.43 10.17 8.99
C PRO A 44 0.07 10.01 8.89
N LEU A 45 0.72 10.99 8.27
CA LEU A 45 2.15 11.16 8.36
C LEU A 45 2.39 11.44 9.83
N PHE A 46 2.27 10.42 10.67
CA PHE A 46 2.89 10.34 11.97
C PHE A 46 4.37 10.29 11.63
N LYS A 47 4.89 11.48 11.32
CA LYS A 47 6.30 11.76 11.34
C LYS A 47 6.66 11.48 12.78
N TYR A 48 7.22 10.29 13.03
CA TYR A 48 7.68 9.92 14.35
C TYR A 48 8.65 11.01 14.80
N ASP A 49 8.23 11.78 15.79
CA ASP A 49 9.05 12.77 16.43
C ASP A 49 9.67 12.12 17.66
N PHE A 50 10.96 11.80 17.55
CA PHE A 50 11.76 11.23 18.64
C PHE A 50 12.55 12.32 19.37
N SER A 51 12.21 13.60 19.19
CA SER A 51 12.89 14.72 19.86
C SER A 51 12.79 14.63 21.38
N ASP A 52 11.73 13.98 21.89
CA ASP A 52 11.54 13.67 23.30
C ASP A 52 12.56 12.65 23.83
N LEU A 53 13.04 11.71 23.01
CA LEU A 53 14.01 10.70 23.42
C LEU A 53 15.47 11.18 23.35
N VAL A 54 15.73 12.34 22.73
CA VAL A 54 17.09 12.89 22.58
C VAL A 54 17.68 13.19 23.96
N GLY A 55 18.80 12.54 24.28
CA GLY A 55 19.50 12.71 25.55
C GLY A 55 18.86 12.01 26.75
N GLN A 56 17.69 11.38 26.59
CA GLN A 56 17.07 10.55 27.64
C GLN A 56 17.58 9.11 27.64
N LEU A 57 18.06 8.62 26.49
CA LEU A 57 18.58 7.27 26.35
C LEU A 57 20.09 7.24 26.63
N THR A 58 20.47 6.49 27.66
CA THR A 58 21.86 6.14 27.93
C THR A 58 22.12 4.74 27.38
N TRP A 59 23.12 4.63 26.51
CA TRP A 59 23.52 3.34 25.98
C TRP A 59 24.16 2.52 27.10
N ASN A 60 23.57 1.38 27.43
CA ASN A 60 24.13 0.45 28.41
C ASN A 60 24.83 -0.71 27.68
N GLY A 61 26.15 -0.61 27.55
CA GLY A 61 26.99 -1.62 26.89
C GLY A 61 28.16 -1.01 26.11
N ASP A 62 28.96 -1.85 25.47
CA ASP A 62 30.05 -1.40 24.59
C ASP A 62 29.52 -1.28 23.15
N ALA A 63 29.28 -0.04 22.72
CA ALA A 63 28.81 0.27 21.38
C ALA A 63 29.78 -0.22 20.28
N VAL A 64 31.10 -0.19 20.56
CA VAL A 64 32.13 -0.61 19.59
C VAL A 64 32.18 -2.13 19.48
N ALA A 65 32.04 -2.84 20.58
CA ALA A 65 31.93 -4.30 20.57
C ALA A 65 30.70 -4.76 19.75
N MET A 66 29.55 -4.13 19.97
CA MET A 66 28.33 -4.43 19.20
C MET A 66 28.48 -4.13 17.72
N GLN A 67 29.09 -2.99 17.37
CA GLN A 67 29.35 -2.63 15.98
C GLN A 67 30.31 -3.61 15.28
N ARG A 68 31.32 -4.13 16.01
CA ARG A 68 32.24 -5.16 15.49
C ARG A 68 31.53 -6.48 15.24
N ASN A 69 30.72 -6.95 16.20
CA ASN A 69 29.92 -8.17 16.03
C ASN A 69 29.07 -8.11 14.76
N LEU A 70 28.34 -7.00 14.55
CA LEU A 70 27.49 -6.83 13.36
C LEU A 70 28.29 -6.79 12.04
N ARG A 71 29.50 -6.23 12.05
CA ARG A 71 30.36 -6.21 10.86
C ARG A 71 30.89 -7.61 10.55
N ASP A 72 31.29 -8.35 11.58
CA ASP A 72 31.89 -9.67 11.42
C ASP A 72 30.83 -10.75 11.08
N GLU A 73 29.54 -10.39 11.08
CA GLU A 73 28.41 -11.22 10.60
C GLU A 73 28.14 -11.13 9.08
N TRP A 74 28.75 -10.16 8.36
CA TRP A 74 28.56 -9.94 6.90
C TRP A 74 29.87 -10.13 6.13
#